data_AF-A0A2R4X408-F1
#
_entry.id   AF-A0A2R4X408-F1
#
_cell.length_a   1.000
_cell.length_b   1.000
_cell.length_c   1.000
_cell.angle_alpha   90.00
_cell.angle_beta   90.00
_cell.angle_gamma   90.00
#
_symmetry.space_group_name_H-M   'P 1'
#
loop_
_entity.id
_entity.type
_entity.pdbx_description
1 polymer ?
#
loop_
_entity_poly.entity_id
_entity_poly.type
_entity_poly.pdbx_seq_one_letter_code
_entity_poly.pdbx_strand_id
1 'polypeptide(L)'
;MITQKYNKSELYDRVVERHGIFENSYDFMVFLAVMGYRENRRITSEYLGNDGMSGEIGVDNLKKNELYRTVMACLAFQETNDPTALVNERKQAKILAQYAAGGLEIAEQEFGTVAGDPTDAVVNYIRSAQDEDINPSGELGKIVSSFDEEMMQDN
;
A
#
# COMPACT_ATOMS: atom_id res chain seq x y z
N MET A 1 23.56 0.00 0.24
CA MET A 1 22.24 -0.36 -0.29
C MET A 1 21.39 -0.81 0.87
N ILE A 2 20.26 -0.14 1.13
CA ILE A 2 19.33 -0.53 2.19
C ILE A 2 18.34 -1.52 1.59
N THR A 3 18.25 -2.72 2.16
CA THR A 3 17.25 -3.73 1.79
C THR A 3 16.24 -3.90 2.91
N GLN A 4 14.99 -4.18 2.54
CA GLN A 4 13.90 -4.48 3.45
C GLN A 4 13.29 -5.82 3.04
N LYS A 5 13.24 -6.77 3.98
CA LYS A 5 12.53 -8.04 3.76
C LYS A 5 11.02 -7.82 3.83
N TYR A 6 10.26 -8.68 3.15
CA TYR A 6 8.80 -8.69 3.17
C TYR A 6 8.26 -10.10 2.95
N ASN A 7 7.04 -10.35 3.40
CA ASN A 7 6.33 -11.59 3.16
C ASN A 7 5.93 -11.70 1.67
N LYS A 8 6.59 -12.59 0.92
CA LYS A 8 6.30 -12.84 -0.50
C LYS A 8 5.49 -14.14 -0.59
N SER A 9 4.16 -14.02 -0.61
CA SER A 9 3.27 -15.16 -0.87
C SER A 9 3.08 -15.41 -2.37
N GLU A 10 2.47 -16.54 -2.72
CA GLU A 10 2.12 -16.91 -4.11
C GLU A 10 1.25 -15.85 -4.81
N LEU A 11 0.57 -15.00 -4.03
CA LEU A 11 -0.26 -13.95 -4.58
C LEU A 11 0.57 -12.92 -5.36
N TYR A 12 1.81 -12.66 -4.95
CA TYR A 12 2.73 -11.81 -5.71
C TYR A 12 2.95 -12.35 -7.12
N ASP A 13 3.22 -13.65 -7.24
CA ASP A 13 3.48 -14.27 -8.54
C ASP A 13 2.20 -14.29 -9.40
N ARG A 14 1.03 -14.43 -8.79
CA ARG A 14 -0.24 -14.36 -9.52
C ARG A 14 -0.52 -12.96 -10.08
N VAL A 15 -0.45 -11.93 -9.25
CA VAL A 15 -0.89 -10.58 -9.66
C VAL A 15 0.18 -9.80 -10.42
N VAL A 16 1.46 -10.13 -10.25
CA VAL A 16 2.57 -9.47 -10.97
C VAL A 16 2.99 -10.30 -12.18
N GLU A 17 3.37 -11.56 -12.00
CA GLU A 17 4.01 -12.34 -13.07
C GLU A 17 2.99 -13.01 -14.01
N ARG A 18 1.94 -13.61 -13.45
CA ARG A 18 0.98 -14.41 -14.24
C ARG A 18 -0.05 -13.57 -14.96
N HIS A 19 -0.67 -12.62 -14.27
CA HIS A 19 -1.77 -11.83 -14.80
C HIS A 19 -1.37 -10.38 -15.11
N GLY A 20 -0.22 -9.90 -14.64
CA GLY A 20 0.27 -8.55 -14.96
C GLY A 20 -0.66 -7.43 -14.50
N ILE A 21 -1.39 -7.65 -13.41
CA ILE A 21 -2.32 -6.66 -12.80
C ILE A 21 -1.52 -5.50 -12.23
N PHE A 22 -0.38 -5.81 -11.61
CA PHE A 22 0.60 -4.83 -11.17
C PHE A 22 1.85 -4.95 -12.05
N GLU A 23 2.47 -3.83 -12.41
CA GLU A 23 3.63 -3.82 -13.31
C GLU A 23 4.83 -4.50 -12.66
N ASN A 24 4.97 -4.36 -11.33
CA ASN A 24 6.04 -4.99 -10.57
C ASN A 24 5.66 -5.21 -9.09
N SER A 25 6.52 -5.91 -8.36
CA SER A 25 6.29 -6.24 -6.94
C SER A 25 6.31 -5.02 -6.00
N TYR A 26 6.94 -3.90 -6.38
CA TYR A 26 6.90 -2.67 -5.60
C TYR A 26 5.51 -2.04 -5.65
N ASP A 27 4.88 -2.01 -6.82
CA ASP A 27 3.52 -1.50 -6.99
C ASP A 27 2.54 -2.28 -6.12
N PHE A 28 2.63 -3.62 -6.17
CA PHE A 28 1.79 -4.47 -5.35
C PHE A 28 2.08 -4.30 -3.87
N MET A 29 3.35 -4.19 -3.45
CA MET A 29 3.69 -3.91 -2.05
C MET A 29 3.09 -2.60 -1.55
N VAL A 30 3.18 -1.53 -2.34
CA VAL A 30 2.63 -0.22 -1.96
C VAL A 30 1.11 -0.29 -1.89
N PHE A 31 0.46 -0.98 -2.83
CA PHE A 31 -0.97 -1.26 -2.78
C PHE A 31 -1.36 -2.02 -1.50
N LEU A 32 -0.65 -3.10 -1.17
CA LEU A 32 -0.87 -3.86 0.07
C LEU A 32 -0.70 -2.98 1.30
N ALA A 33 0.31 -2.11 1.34
CA ALA A 33 0.52 -1.22 2.48
C ALA A 33 -0.61 -0.21 2.65
N VAL A 34 -1.14 0.35 1.56
CA VAL A 34 -2.28 1.27 1.60
C VAL A 34 -3.54 0.54 2.07
N MET A 35 -3.80 -0.66 1.57
CA MET A 35 -4.90 -1.50 2.02
C MET A 35 -4.77 -1.87 3.50
N GLY A 36 -3.59 -2.29 3.96
CA GLY A 36 -3.34 -2.59 5.37
C GLY A 36 -3.57 -1.38 6.26
N TYR A 37 -3.19 -0.18 5.82
CA TYR A 37 -3.49 1.06 6.54
C TYR A 37 -4.99 1.35 6.59
N ARG A 38 -5.70 1.25 5.45
CA ARG A 38 -7.15 1.49 5.33
C ARG A 38 -7.95 0.59 6.28
N GLU A 39 -7.62 -0.70 6.29
CA GLU A 39 -8.28 -1.70 7.14
C GLU A 39 -7.75 -1.72 8.58
N ASN A 40 -6.89 -0.76 8.95
CA ASN A 40 -6.23 -0.69 10.26
C ASN A 40 -5.55 -2.02 10.67
N ARG A 41 -4.98 -2.72 9.67
CA ARG A 41 -4.31 -4.01 9.83
C ARG A 41 -2.81 -3.84 9.67
N ARG A 42 -2.10 -3.88 10.79
CA ARG A 42 -0.64 -3.81 10.85
C ARG A 42 -0.07 -5.02 11.55
N ILE A 43 0.93 -5.65 10.93
CA ILE A 43 1.64 -6.79 11.52
C ILE A 43 2.97 -6.29 12.08
N THR A 44 3.15 -6.32 13.40
CA THR A 44 4.37 -5.79 14.04
C THR A 44 5.46 -6.84 14.27
N SER A 45 5.10 -8.13 14.25
CA SER A 45 5.97 -9.30 14.42
C SER A 45 5.86 -10.20 13.19
N GLU A 46 6.95 -10.82 12.74
CA GLU A 46 6.94 -11.75 11.58
C GLU A 46 6.49 -11.14 10.23
N TYR A 47 6.33 -9.82 10.14
CA TYR A 47 5.96 -9.10 8.91
C TYR A 47 6.96 -9.22 7.75
N LEU A 48 8.13 -9.81 8.00
CA LEU A 48 9.16 -10.08 6.99
C LEU A 48 8.94 -11.42 6.27
N GLY A 49 7.92 -12.19 6.67
CA GLY A 49 7.73 -13.58 6.25
C GLY A 49 8.63 -14.53 7.05
N ASN A 50 8.23 -15.80 7.06
CA ASN A 50 8.99 -16.90 7.69
C ASN A 50 9.88 -17.61 6.65
N ASP A 51 10.84 -18.41 7.10
CA ASP A 51 11.86 -19.06 6.26
C ASP A 51 11.28 -19.67 4.98
N GLY A 52 11.65 -19.11 3.82
CA GLY A 52 11.21 -19.54 2.48
C GLY A 52 10.15 -18.66 1.80
N MET A 53 9.44 -17.80 2.55
CA MET A 53 8.41 -16.86 2.05
C MET A 53 8.86 -15.40 2.21
N SER A 54 10.16 -15.15 2.14
CA SER A 54 10.73 -13.80 2.31
C SER A 54 11.28 -13.28 0.98
N GLY A 55 10.73 -12.18 0.48
CA GLY A 55 11.34 -11.39 -0.59
C GLY A 55 12.25 -10.31 -0.02
N GLU A 56 13.19 -9.81 -0.82
CA GLU A 56 14.00 -8.63 -0.50
C GLU A 56 13.75 -7.50 -1.49
N ILE A 57 13.50 -6.32 -0.96
CA ILE A 57 13.27 -5.10 -1.73
C ILE A 57 14.39 -4.11 -1.45
N GLY A 58 14.95 -3.55 -2.52
CA GLY A 58 15.86 -2.42 -2.41
C GLY A 58 15.07 -1.16 -2.05
N VAL A 59 15.23 -0.67 -0.82
CA VAL A 59 14.60 0.58 -0.35
C VAL A 59 15.00 1.75 -1.24
N ASP A 60 16.21 1.69 -1.80
CA ASP A 60 16.73 2.67 -2.76
C ASP A 60 15.94 2.68 -4.08
N ASN A 61 15.33 1.57 -4.49
CA ASN A 61 14.49 1.50 -5.69
C ASN A 61 13.08 2.04 -5.44
N LEU A 62 12.49 1.76 -4.27
CA LEU A 62 11.21 2.35 -3.86
C LEU A 62 11.28 3.88 -3.93
N LYS A 63 12.36 4.48 -3.45
CA LYS A 63 12.51 5.95 -3.39
C LYS A 63 12.76 6.64 -4.73
N LYS A 64 13.21 5.91 -5.76
CA LYS A 64 13.35 6.50 -7.10
C LYS A 64 11.99 6.90 -7.65
N ASN A 65 10.94 6.24 -7.21
CA ASN A 65 9.57 6.63 -7.48
C ASN A 65 9.09 7.62 -6.41
N GLU A 66 8.78 8.84 -6.83
CA GLU A 66 8.30 9.90 -5.95
C GLU A 66 6.99 9.53 -5.26
N LEU A 67 6.08 8.83 -5.95
CA LEU A 67 4.82 8.37 -5.38
C LEU A 67 5.07 7.43 -4.19
N TYR A 68 5.93 6.43 -4.36
CA TYR A 68 6.22 5.46 -3.31
C TYR A 68 6.89 6.12 -2.11
N ARG A 69 7.85 7.02 -2.36
CA ARG A 69 8.48 7.81 -1.30
C ARG A 69 7.45 8.60 -0.49
N THR A 70 6.51 9.26 -1.17
CA THR A 70 5.47 10.06 -0.52
C THR A 70 4.53 9.18 0.31
N VAL A 71 4.03 8.07 -0.26
CA VAL A 71 3.16 7.11 0.46
C VAL A 71 3.87 6.57 1.71
N MET A 72 5.13 6.16 1.58
CA MET A 72 5.94 5.67 2.70
C MET A 72 6.09 6.71 3.82
N ALA A 73 6.36 7.96 3.47
CA ALA A 73 6.48 9.05 4.44
C ALA A 73 5.14 9.35 5.14
N CYS A 74 4.04 9.39 4.39
CA CYS A 74 2.70 9.58 4.92
C CYS A 74 2.32 8.47 5.90
N LEU A 75 2.47 7.21 5.51
CA LEU A 75 2.18 6.06 6.39
C LEU A 75 3.02 6.12 7.68
N ALA A 76 4.30 6.46 7.56
CA ALA A 76 5.18 6.54 8.72
C ALA A 76 4.80 7.67 9.68
N PHE A 77 4.42 8.83 9.14
CA PHE A 77 3.93 9.95 9.93
C PHE A 77 2.60 9.61 10.60
N GLN A 78 1.61 9.08 9.86
CA GLN A 78 0.29 8.75 10.42
C GLN A 78 0.39 7.72 11.54
N GLU A 79 1.21 6.68 11.36
CA GLU A 79 1.39 5.63 12.38
C GLU A 79 2.10 6.15 13.64
N THR A 80 2.98 7.14 13.53
CA THR A 80 3.83 7.56 14.67
C THR A 80 3.54 8.93 15.25
N ASN A 81 2.75 9.74 14.54
CA ASN A 81 2.49 11.15 14.83
C ASN A 81 3.78 11.96 15.11
N ASP A 82 4.88 11.56 14.46
CA ASP A 82 6.23 12.08 14.68
C ASP A 82 6.74 12.66 13.36
N PRO A 83 6.91 13.99 13.26
CA PRO A 83 7.39 14.64 12.03
C PRO A 83 8.73 14.12 11.53
N THR A 84 9.59 13.60 12.41
CA THR A 84 10.88 13.05 12.00
C THR A 84 10.73 11.77 11.16
N ALA A 85 9.55 11.12 11.22
CA ALA A 85 9.21 9.97 10.38
C ALA A 85 9.13 10.33 8.89
N LEU A 86 8.90 11.60 8.53
CA LEU A 86 8.85 12.06 7.13
C LEU A 86 10.19 11.97 6.41
N VAL A 87 11.30 11.92 7.15
CA VAL A 87 12.66 11.82 6.59
C VAL A 87 13.41 10.58 7.07
N ASN A 88 12.85 9.81 8.01
CA ASN A 88 13.48 8.59 8.53
C ASN A 88 13.16 7.37 7.66
N GLU A 89 14.02 7.13 6.68
CA GLU A 89 13.86 6.10 5.67
C GLU A 89 13.75 4.67 6.22
N ARG A 90 14.47 4.37 7.31
CA ARG A 90 14.38 3.05 7.95
C ARG A 90 13.03 2.87 8.61
N LYS A 91 12.52 3.92 9.25
CA LYS A 91 11.18 3.93 9.87
C LYS A 91 10.09 3.78 8.80
N GLN A 92 10.24 4.49 7.69
CA GLN A 92 9.36 4.41 6.53
C GLN A 92 9.30 3.01 5.91
N ALA A 93 10.46 2.43 5.58
CA ALA A 93 10.53 1.09 5.01
C ALA A 93 9.96 0.03 5.96
N LYS A 94 10.23 0.15 7.26
CA LYS A 94 9.66 -0.74 8.28
C LYS A 94 8.13 -0.64 8.32
N ILE A 95 7.58 0.57 8.42
CA ILE A 95 6.13 0.77 8.55
C ILE A 95 5.41 0.32 7.27
N LEU A 96 5.97 0.63 6.09
CA LEU A 96 5.48 0.10 4.82
C LEU A 96 5.40 -1.42 4.84
N ALA A 97 6.47 -2.11 5.22
CA ALA A 97 6.48 -3.58 5.27
C ALA A 97 5.48 -4.16 6.28
N GLN A 98 5.29 -3.50 7.43
CA GLN A 98 4.33 -3.93 8.46
C GLN A 98 2.87 -3.81 7.99
N TYR A 99 2.53 -2.73 7.28
CA TYR A 99 1.21 -2.59 6.67
C TYR A 99 1.06 -3.48 5.44
N ALA A 100 2.08 -3.64 4.61
CA ALA A 100 2.04 -4.53 3.46
C ALA A 100 1.76 -5.98 3.88
N ALA A 101 2.37 -6.43 4.98
CA ALA A 101 2.08 -7.75 5.53
C ALA A 101 0.62 -7.87 6.01
N GLY A 102 0.07 -6.84 6.65
CA GLY A 102 -1.34 -6.81 7.04
C GLY A 102 -2.30 -6.78 5.85
N GLY A 103 -1.99 -5.96 4.85
CA GLY A 103 -2.71 -5.92 3.58
C GLY A 103 -2.63 -7.23 2.81
N LEU A 104 -1.53 -7.98 2.93
CA LEU A 104 -1.41 -9.29 2.29
C LEU A 104 -2.43 -10.28 2.87
N GLU A 105 -2.63 -10.31 4.20
CA GLU A 105 -3.65 -11.15 4.81
C GLU A 105 -5.05 -10.82 4.29
N ILE A 106 -5.34 -9.53 4.07
CA ILE A 106 -6.62 -9.06 3.53
C ILE A 106 -6.75 -9.45 2.05
N ALA A 107 -5.72 -9.19 1.24
CA ALA A 107 -5.68 -9.58 -0.15
C ALA A 107 -5.90 -11.08 -0.37
N GLU A 108 -5.29 -11.92 0.47
CA GLU A 108 -5.46 -13.36 0.40
C GLU A 108 -6.90 -13.79 0.69
N GLN A 109 -7.61 -13.06 1.58
CA GLN A 109 -9.02 -13.28 1.87
C GLN A 109 -9.93 -12.78 0.73
N GLU A 110 -9.65 -11.60 0.19
CA GLU A 110 -10.49 -10.94 -0.82
C GLU A 110 -10.34 -11.57 -2.21
N PHE A 111 -9.11 -11.90 -2.62
CA PHE A 111 -8.84 -12.36 -3.98
C PHE A 111 -7.82 -13.51 -4.09
N GLY A 112 -7.26 -13.99 -2.97
CA GLY A 112 -6.32 -15.11 -2.96
C GLY A 112 -6.94 -16.44 -3.44
N THR A 113 -8.22 -16.68 -3.14
CA THR A 113 -8.92 -17.92 -3.52
C THR A 113 -9.71 -17.84 -4.83
N VAL A 114 -9.69 -16.70 -5.51
CA VAL A 114 -10.37 -16.54 -6.81
C VAL A 114 -9.77 -17.52 -7.81
N ALA A 115 -10.61 -18.30 -8.48
CA ALA A 115 -10.15 -19.19 -9.55
C ALA A 115 -9.91 -18.38 -10.83
N GLY A 116 -8.74 -18.54 -11.44
CA GLY A 116 -8.38 -17.80 -12.65
C GLY A 116 -7.81 -16.41 -12.37
N ASP A 117 -8.26 -15.43 -13.15
CA ASP A 117 -7.76 -14.05 -13.12
C ASP A 117 -8.40 -13.24 -11.97
N PRO A 118 -7.60 -12.72 -11.01
CA PRO A 118 -8.14 -11.97 -9.88
C PRO A 118 -8.41 -10.48 -10.19
N THR A 119 -8.26 -10.00 -11.43
CA THR A 119 -8.44 -8.58 -11.80
C THR A 119 -9.77 -8.01 -11.33
N ASP A 120 -10.87 -8.69 -11.60
CA ASP A 120 -12.21 -8.20 -11.22
C ASP A 120 -12.36 -8.09 -9.70
N ALA A 121 -11.78 -9.02 -8.94
CA ALA A 121 -11.82 -8.99 -7.48
C ALA A 121 -11.00 -7.81 -6.92
N VAL A 122 -9.83 -7.52 -7.50
CA VAL A 122 -9.04 -6.34 -7.14
C VAL A 122 -9.80 -5.05 -7.47
N VAL A 123 -10.41 -4.95 -8.66
CA VAL A 123 -11.21 -3.78 -9.06
C VAL A 123 -12.42 -3.59 -8.14
N ASN A 124 -13.10 -4.67 -7.77
CA ASN A 124 -14.25 -4.61 -6.86
C ASN A 124 -13.84 -4.14 -5.47
N TYR A 125 -12.70 -4.59 -4.94
CA TYR A 125 -12.16 -4.10 -3.67
C TYR A 125 -11.83 -2.59 -3.70
N ILE A 126 -11.33 -2.10 -4.83
CA ILE A 126 -11.06 -0.66 -5.02
C ILE A 126 -12.36 0.12 -5.12
N ARG A 127 -13.39 -0.40 -5.78
CA ARG A 127 -14.69 0.26 -5.90
C ARG A 127 -15.44 0.31 -4.57
N SER A 128 -15.45 -0.78 -3.82
CA SER A 128 -16.05 -0.78 -2.47
C SER A 128 -15.36 0.22 -1.54
N ALA A 129 -14.06 0.46 -1.72
CA ALA A 129 -13.32 1.53 -1.04
C ALA A 129 -13.86 2.94 -1.29
N GLN A 130 -14.36 3.19 -2.49
CA GLN A 130 -14.82 4.50 -2.95
C GLN A 130 -16.25 4.77 -2.49
N ASP A 131 -17.07 3.72 -2.40
CA ASP A 131 -18.45 3.80 -1.93
C ASP A 131 -18.57 3.98 -0.41
N GLU A 132 -17.51 3.65 0.35
CA GLU A 132 -17.38 4.04 1.76
C GLU A 132 -17.00 5.52 1.87
N ASP A 133 -18.01 6.40 1.70
CA ASP A 133 -18.05 7.83 2.03
C ASP A 133 -16.72 8.39 2.61
N ILE A 134 -15.74 8.63 1.75
CA ILE A 134 -14.59 9.45 2.10
C ILE A 134 -15.14 10.87 2.12
N ASN A 135 -15.70 11.28 3.25
CA ASN A 135 -15.70 12.68 3.62
C ASN A 135 -14.29 12.96 4.16
N PRO A 136 -13.34 13.44 3.34
CA PRO A 136 -12.05 13.86 3.85
C PRO A 136 -12.33 14.93 4.90
N SER A 137 -12.08 14.60 6.18
CA SER A 137 -12.27 15.52 7.28
C SER A 137 -10.98 16.27 7.57
N GLY A 138 -11.09 17.50 8.07
CA GLY A 138 -9.93 18.34 8.36
C GLY A 138 -9.31 18.99 7.13
N GLU A 139 -7.99 19.15 7.11
CA GLU A 139 -7.28 19.96 6.11
C GLU A 139 -7.28 19.34 4.72
N LEU A 140 -7.25 18.00 4.64
CA LEU A 140 -7.39 17.27 3.37
C LEU A 140 -8.78 17.47 2.76
N GLY A 141 -9.81 17.63 3.61
CA GLY A 141 -11.15 17.99 3.15
C GLY A 141 -11.20 19.32 2.45
N LYS A 142 -10.57 20.32 3.07
CA LYS A 142 -10.48 21.67 2.48
C LYS A 142 -9.71 21.67 1.16
N ILE A 143 -8.64 20.88 1.07
CA ILE A 143 -7.85 20.75 -0.16
C ILE A 143 -8.68 20.11 -1.27
N VAL A 144 -9.37 19.00 -1.00
CA VAL A 144 -10.24 18.33 -1.99
C VAL A 144 -11.38 19.26 -2.43
N SER A 145 -12.07 19.91 -1.49
CA SER A 145 -13.13 20.87 -1.82
C SER A 145 -12.61 22.04 -2.67
N SER A 146 -11.39 22.53 -2.43
CA SER A 146 -10.81 23.61 -3.24
C SER A 146 -10.52 23.19 -4.69
N PHE A 147 -10.15 21.92 -4.92
CA PHE A 147 -9.97 21.40 -6.28
C PHE A 147 -11.31 21.16 -6.98
N ASP A 148 -12.33 20.69 -6.26
CA ASP A 148 -13.68 20.50 -6.82
C ASP A 148 -14.35 21.84 -7.17
N GLU A 149 -14.14 22.88 -6.37
CA GLU A 149 -14.63 24.24 -6.65
C GLU A 149 -13.96 24.88 -7.87
N GLU A 150 -12.67 24.63 -8.12
CA GLU A 150 -11.97 25.09 -9.34
C GLU A 150 -12.50 24.37 -10.59
N MET A 151 -12.71 23.05 -10.53
CA MET A 151 -13.24 22.28 -11.67
C MET A 151 -14.70 22.61 -12.01
N MET A 152 -15.48 23.10 -11.04
CA MET A 152 -16.86 23.56 -11.28
C MET A 152 -16.94 24.98 -11.86
N GLN A 153 -15.85 25.75 -11.88
CA GLN A 153 -15.80 27.11 -12.45
C GLN A 153 -15.41 27.13 -13.94
N ASP A 154 -14.97 25.99 -14.50
CA ASP A 154 -14.58 25.84 -15.90
C ASP A 154 -15.68 25.22 -16.81
N ASN A 155 -16.94 25.19 -16.35
CA ASN A 155 -18.15 24.88 -17.15
C ASN A 155 -19.14 26.06 -17.14
#